data_AF-A0A2M8PIC3-F1
#
_entry.id   AF-A0A2M8PIC3-F1
#
_cell.length_a   1.000
_cell.length_b   1.000
_cell.length_c   1.000
_cell.angle_alpha   90.00
_cell.angle_beta   90.00
_cell.angle_gamma   90.00
#
_symmetry.space_group_name_H-M   'P 1'
#
loop_
_entity.id
_entity.type
_entity.pdbx_description
1 polymer ?
#
loop_
_entity_poly.entity_id
_entity_poly.type
_entity_poly.pdbx_seq_one_letter_code
_entity_poly.pdbx_strand_id
1 'polypeptide(L)'
;MTEETRQPPSNQNVSRQTPLPPLPNDDASNAEAAEAGMIEDRISRLSGEPAPDISPEEFARLQQHGAINIDSRGRIRVNRRDEADPGVSLRKRRAWYA
;
A
#
# COMPACT_ATOMS: atom_id res chain seq x y z
N MET A 1 -33.27 33.97 7.30
CA MET A 1 -32.91 33.25 6.07
C MET A 1 -31.42 33.38 5.92
N THR A 2 -30.67 32.30 6.17
CA THR A 2 -29.22 32.23 5.96
C THR A 2 -28.95 30.88 5.33
N GLU A 3 -28.78 30.86 4.01
CA GLU A 3 -28.50 29.67 3.22
C GLU A 3 -26.99 29.43 3.21
N GLU A 4 -26.53 28.48 4.05
CA GLU A 4 -25.15 28.01 4.05
C GLU A 4 -24.95 27.04 2.88
N THR A 5 -24.42 27.56 1.78
CA THR A 5 -24.11 26.80 0.56
C THR A 5 -22.96 25.83 0.83
N ARG A 6 -23.25 24.53 0.90
CA ARG A 6 -22.22 23.47 0.94
C ARG A 6 -21.63 23.27 -0.46
N GLN A 7 -20.45 23.83 -0.69
CA GLN A 7 -19.66 23.61 -1.91
C GLN A 7 -19.00 22.22 -1.84
N PRO A 8 -19.12 21.35 -2.88
CA PRO A 8 -18.33 20.12 -2.95
C PRO A 8 -16.87 20.44 -3.30
N PRO A 9 -15.88 19.63 -2.87
CA PRO A 9 -14.50 19.85 -3.27
C PRO A 9 -14.35 19.62 -4.79
N SER A 10 -13.92 20.66 -5.50
CA SER A 10 -13.54 20.62 -6.90
C SER A 10 -12.42 19.60 -7.12
N ASN A 11 -12.75 18.50 -7.79
CA ASN A 11 -11.78 17.51 -8.21
C ASN A 11 -10.95 18.09 -9.37
N GLN A 12 -9.85 18.77 -9.04
CA GLN A 12 -8.91 19.30 -10.02
C GLN A 12 -8.19 18.13 -10.70
N ASN A 13 -8.79 17.62 -11.77
CA ASN A 13 -8.14 16.76 -12.74
C ASN A 13 -7.11 17.59 -13.50
N VAL A 14 -5.91 17.70 -12.93
CA VAL A 14 -4.75 18.27 -13.62
C VAL A 14 -4.38 17.33 -14.75
N SER A 15 -4.75 17.72 -15.97
CA SER A 15 -4.32 17.11 -17.23
C SER A 15 -2.82 16.85 -17.20
N ARG A 16 -2.44 15.59 -16.98
CA ARG A 16 -1.07 15.13 -17.15
C ARG A 16 -0.74 15.18 -18.64
N GLN A 17 -0.21 16.30 -19.11
CA GLN A 17 0.50 16.33 -20.38
C GLN A 17 1.65 15.34 -20.28
N THR A 18 1.54 14.22 -20.98
CA THR A 18 2.64 13.28 -21.18
C THR A 18 3.56 13.92 -22.23
N PRO A 19 4.79 14.34 -21.90
CA PRO A 19 5.72 14.79 -22.93
C PRO A 19 6.08 13.60 -23.83
N LEU A 20 6.04 13.81 -25.15
CA LEU A 20 6.52 12.80 -26.10
C LEU A 20 8.00 12.49 -25.82
N PRO A 21 8.43 11.21 -25.92
CA PRO A 21 9.82 10.85 -25.72
C PRO A 21 10.68 11.45 -26.85
N PRO A 22 11.87 12.00 -26.54
CA PRO A 22 12.83 12.41 -27.56
C PRO A 22 13.31 11.19 -28.36
N LEU A 23 13.46 11.33 -29.68
CA LEU A 23 14.09 10.31 -30.52
C LEU A 23 15.54 10.09 -30.05
N PRO A 24 16.06 8.85 -30.15
CA PRO A 24 17.38 8.50 -29.64
C PRO A 24 18.45 9.17 -30.52
N ASN A 25 19.09 10.20 -29.99
CA ASN A 25 20.40 10.63 -30.48
C ASN A 25 21.44 9.67 -29.90
N ASP A 26 22.44 9.33 -30.71
CA ASP A 26 23.53 8.40 -30.48
C ASP A 26 24.39 8.75 -29.24
N ASP A 27 23.85 8.53 -28.04
CA ASP A 27 24.53 8.65 -26.74
C ASP A 27 24.57 7.28 -26.05
N ALA A 28 25.16 6.29 -26.73
CA ALA A 28 25.32 4.92 -26.19
C ALA A 28 26.03 4.91 -24.82
N SER A 29 26.87 5.91 -24.53
CA SER A 29 27.59 6.05 -23.27
C SER A 29 26.73 6.59 -22.11
N ASN A 30 25.63 7.30 -22.39
CA ASN A 30 24.73 7.84 -21.37
C ASN A 30 23.55 6.87 -21.09
N ALA A 31 23.17 6.06 -22.09
CA ALA A 31 22.17 5.02 -21.94
C ALA A 31 22.60 3.93 -20.94
N GLU A 32 23.87 3.49 -20.96
CA GLU A 32 24.40 2.53 -19.98
C GLU A 32 24.40 3.09 -18.54
N ALA A 33 24.67 4.38 -18.36
CA ALA A 33 24.63 5.02 -17.05
C ALA A 33 23.18 5.18 -16.54
N ALA A 34 22.24 5.51 -17.42
CA ALA A 34 20.81 5.57 -17.09
C ALA A 34 20.23 4.17 -16.80
N GLU A 35 20.65 3.14 -17.54
CA GLU A 35 20.22 1.76 -17.34
C GLU A 35 20.84 1.17 -16.06
N ALA A 36 22.12 1.42 -15.77
CA ALA A 36 22.74 1.07 -14.50
C ALA A 36 22.04 1.73 -13.31
N GLY A 37 21.66 3.01 -13.44
CA GLY A 37 20.84 3.70 -12.46
C GLY A 37 19.48 3.05 -12.24
N MET A 38 18.77 2.68 -13.32
CA MET A 38 17.48 1.97 -13.24
C MET A 38 17.60 0.55 -12.66
N ILE A 39 18.72 -0.14 -12.92
CA ILE A 39 19.03 -1.45 -12.36
C ILE A 39 19.29 -1.34 -10.87
N GLU A 40 20.08 -0.37 -10.41
CA GLU A 40 20.34 -0.10 -8.98
C GLU A 40 19.05 0.23 -8.22
N ASP A 41 18.21 1.05 -8.84
CA ASP A 41 16.88 1.42 -8.33
C ASP A 41 15.92 0.21 -8.26
N ARG A 42 16.06 -0.73 -9.18
CA ARG A 42 15.30 -1.99 -9.16
C ARG A 42 15.87 -2.95 -8.11
N ILE A 43 17.19 -3.04 -7.94
CA ILE A 43 17.86 -3.89 -6.95
C ILE A 43 17.50 -3.43 -5.54
N SER A 44 17.56 -2.13 -5.26
CA SER A 44 17.18 -1.55 -3.96
C SER A 44 15.70 -1.78 -3.61
N ARG A 45 14.83 -1.93 -4.62
CA ARG A 45 13.42 -2.30 -4.43
C ARG A 45 13.20 -3.82 -4.33
N LEU A 46 14.08 -4.62 -4.92
CA LEU A 46 14.05 -6.10 -4.86
C LEU A 46 14.75 -6.66 -3.63
N SER A 47 15.66 -5.90 -3.01
CA SER A 47 16.15 -6.15 -1.66
C SER A 47 14.99 -5.90 -0.70
N GLY A 48 14.04 -6.84 -0.65
CA GLY A 48 12.97 -6.80 0.32
C GLY A 48 13.58 -6.55 1.69
N GLU A 49 13.10 -5.51 2.36
CA GLU A 49 13.45 -5.22 3.75
C GLU A 49 13.45 -6.55 4.51
N PRO A 50 14.57 -6.90 5.18
CA PRO A 50 14.65 -8.17 5.88
C PRO A 50 13.46 -8.27 6.83
N ALA A 51 12.91 -9.48 6.95
CA ALA A 51 11.83 -9.71 7.90
C ALA A 51 12.27 -9.14 9.27
N PRO A 52 11.43 -8.33 9.94
CA PRO A 52 11.84 -7.66 11.15
C PRO A 52 12.23 -8.70 12.20
N ASP A 53 13.40 -8.52 12.81
CA ASP A 53 13.84 -9.33 13.93
C ASP A 53 12.94 -9.04 15.14
N ILE A 54 11.93 -9.89 15.34
CA ILE A 54 11.05 -9.82 16.50
C ILE A 54 11.69 -10.53 17.69
N SER A 55 11.73 -9.87 18.84
CA SER A 55 12.19 -10.52 20.06
C SER A 55 11.18 -11.56 20.57
N PRO A 56 11.62 -12.59 21.32
CA PRO A 56 10.70 -13.55 21.93
C PRO A 56 9.67 -12.89 22.86
N GLU A 57 10.04 -11.79 23.51
CA GLU A 57 9.14 -11.03 24.38
C GLU A 57 8.02 -10.36 23.58
N GLU A 58 8.36 -9.72 22.45
CA GLU A 58 7.37 -9.10 21.57
C GLU A 58 6.43 -10.13 20.95
N PHE A 59 6.97 -11.29 20.59
CA PHE A 59 6.15 -12.40 20.10
C PHE A 59 5.13 -12.86 21.16
N ALA A 60 5.55 -12.99 22.42
CA ALA A 60 4.66 -13.32 23.52
C ALA A 60 3.56 -12.26 23.71
N ARG A 61 3.90 -10.97 23.57
CA ARG A 61 2.90 -9.88 23.60
C ARG A 61 1.90 -10.03 22.47
N LEU A 62 2.34 -10.27 21.23
CA LEU A 62 1.43 -10.49 20.11
C LEU A 62 0.50 -11.69 20.33
N GLN A 63 1.01 -12.76 20.96
CA GLN A 63 0.20 -13.93 21.29
C GLN A 63 -0.83 -13.62 22.39
N GLN A 64 -0.42 -12.91 23.45
CA GLN A 64 -1.31 -12.46 24.54
C GLN A 64 -2.43 -11.54 24.03
N HIS A 65 -2.11 -10.66 23.08
CA HIS A 65 -3.08 -9.79 22.43
C HIS A 65 -3.95 -10.50 21.38
N GLY A 66 -3.72 -11.78 21.10
CA GLY A 66 -4.47 -12.56 20.12
C GLY A 66 -4.23 -12.14 18.66
N ALA A 67 -3.18 -11.34 18.41
CA ALA A 67 -2.78 -10.92 17.06
C ALA A 67 -2.14 -12.07 16.27
N ILE A 68 -1.50 -13.01 16.97
CA ILE A 68 -0.91 -14.22 16.41
C ILE A 68 -1.41 -15.47 17.15
N ASN A 69 -1.57 -16.57 16.42
CA ASN A 69 -1.91 -17.88 16.96
C ASN A 69 -1.04 -18.97 16.33
N ILE A 70 -0.66 -19.98 17.11
CA ILE A 70 0.16 -21.10 16.67
C ILE A 70 -0.74 -22.33 16.50
N ASP A 71 -0.74 -22.93 15.31
CA ASP A 71 -1.46 -24.19 15.08
C ASP A 71 -0.73 -25.39 15.70
N SER A 72 -1.38 -26.55 15.78
CA SER A 72 -0.77 -27.78 16.31
C SER A 72 0.44 -28.29 15.52
N ARG A 73 0.73 -27.68 14.36
CA ARG A 73 1.92 -27.96 13.53
C ARG A 73 3.00 -26.88 13.70
N GLY A 74 2.85 -25.97 14.66
CA GLY A 74 3.80 -24.90 14.93
C GLY A 74 3.77 -23.75 13.93
N ARG A 75 2.76 -23.67 13.04
CA ARG A 75 2.67 -22.59 12.06
C ARG A 75 2.02 -21.37 12.68
N ILE A 76 2.63 -20.21 12.44
CA ILE A 76 2.12 -18.91 12.89
C ILE A 76 1.02 -18.45 11.94
N ARG A 77 -0.15 -18.13 12.50
CA ARG A 77 -1.24 -17.45 11.80
C ARG A 77 -1.41 -16.06 12.39
N VAL A 78 -1.34 -15.06 11.53
CA VAL A 78 -1.68 -13.68 11.88
C VAL A 78 -3.19 -13.51 11.73
N ASN A 79 -3.85 -13.07 12.80
CA ASN A 79 -5.22 -12.61 12.68
C ASN A 79 -5.17 -11.25 11.99
N ARG A 80 -5.41 -11.23 10.67
CA ARG A 80 -5.71 -9.95 10.02
C ARG A 80 -6.94 -9.40 10.74
N ARG A 81 -6.87 -8.15 11.21
CA ARG A 81 -8.08 -7.38 11.47
C ARG A 81 -8.82 -7.35 10.15
N ASP A 82 -9.81 -8.23 10.01
CA ASP A 82 -10.84 -8.02 9.01
C ASP A 82 -11.52 -6.70 9.42
N GLU A 83 -11.12 -5.62 8.78
CA GLU A 83 -11.71 -4.26 8.91
C GLU A 83 -13.21 -4.25 8.55
N ALA A 84 -13.77 -5.39 8.16
CA ALA A 84 -15.18 -5.57 7.87
C ALA A 84 -15.92 -6.09 9.11
N ASP A 85 -16.48 -5.14 9.86
CA ASP A 85 -17.57 -5.30 10.82
C ASP A 85 -18.40 -6.60 10.59
N PRO A 86 -18.34 -7.59 11.50
CA PRO A 86 -19.01 -8.88 11.32
C PRO A 86 -20.55 -8.79 11.41
N GLY A 87 -21.11 -7.61 11.71
CA GLY A 87 -22.55 -7.45 11.93
C GLY A 87 -23.37 -7.13 10.69
N VAL A 88 -22.83 -6.36 9.74
CA VAL A 88 -23.63 -5.82 8.63
C VAL A 88 -22.77 -5.57 7.39
N SER A 89 -23.07 -6.29 6.30
CA SER A 89 -22.39 -6.06 5.01
C SER A 89 -22.56 -4.60 4.56
N LEU A 90 -21.53 -4.04 3.89
CA LEU A 90 -21.56 -2.69 3.34
C LEU A 90 -22.81 -2.43 2.48
N ARG A 91 -23.29 -3.46 1.78
CA ARG A 91 -24.53 -3.44 1.00
C ARG A 91 -25.76 -3.15 1.86
N LYS A 92 -25.90 -3.79 3.03
CA LYS A 92 -27.01 -3.55 3.97
C LYS A 92 -26.97 -2.13 4.53
N ARG A 93 -25.79 -1.59 4.85
CA ARG A 93 -25.63 -0.20 5.34
C ARG A 93 -26.04 0.84 4.30
N ARG A 94 -25.74 0.60 3.02
CA ARG A 94 -26.10 1.51 1.92
C ARG A 94 -27.60 1.58 1.63
N ALA A 95 -28.37 0.54 1.99
CA ALA A 95 -29.81 0.50 1.74
C ALA A 95 -30.62 1.52 2.57
N TRP A 96 -30.05 2.09 3.63
CA TRP A 96 -30.71 3.05 4.52
C TRP A 96 -30.53 4.51 4.10
N TYR A 97 -29.63 4.77 3.15
CA TYR A 97 -29.30 6.11 2.65
C TYR A 97 -29.61 6.25 1.14
N ALA A 98 -30.43 5.34 0.61
CA ALA A 98 -30.89 5.33 -0.78
C ALA A 98 -32.28 5.95 -0.90
#